data_AF-A0AAT9E0H5-F1
#
_entry.id   AF-A0AAT9E0H5-F1
#
_cell.length_a   1.000
_cell.length_b   1.000
_cell.length_c   1.000
_cell.angle_alpha   90.00
_cell.angle_beta   90.00
_cell.angle_gamma   90.00
#
_symmetry.space_group_name_H-M   'P 1'
#
loop_
_entity.id
_entity.type
_entity.pdbx_description
1 polymer ?
#
loop_
_entity_poly.entity_id
_entity_poly.type
_entity_poly.pdbx_seq_one_letter_code
_entity_poly.pdbx_strand_id
1 'polypeptide(L)'
;MRTSQYLLSTLKETPADAEVISHQLMLRAGMIRKLASGLYTWLPTGLRVLKKVENIVREEMNNANAIEVSMPVVQPADLWQESGRWEQYGPELLRFVDRGDRPFVLGPTHEEVITDLIRNEISSYKQLPLNFFQIQTKFRDEVRPRFGVMRSREFLMKDAYSFHTSQESLQETYDAMYEAYSKIFSRMGLDFRPVQADTGSIGGSASHEFQVLADSGEDDIVFSTGSDFAANIELAEAVAPAAPRAAAGEELRLVDTPNAKTIVELVEQFQLPVEKTVKTLMVRATEESGHKLVALLVRGDHELNEIKAEKLAQVAAPLTFATEEEIRAIVGAGPGSLGPVNLPMPVVADRSVAAMSDFGAGANVDGKHYFGINWERDLPLPQVADIRNVVEGDASPDGQGTLLIKRGIEVGHIFQLGTKYSEAMKATVQGEDGRNQVLTMGCYGIGVTRVVAAAIEQNHDERGIIWPDAIAPFQVAILPMNMHKSFRVQALAEELYNTLRSHGIDVILDDRKERPGVMFADMELIGVPHSIVIGDRNLDNEEIEYKNRRVGEKQMIKTGEIVDFLLGQIKR
;
A
#
# COMPACT_ATOMS: atom_id res chain seq x y z
N MET A 1 -32.60 6.92 8.01
CA MET A 1 -32.79 5.59 7.41
C MET A 1 -33.53 4.71 8.41
N ARG A 2 -34.48 3.89 7.96
CA ARG A 2 -35.14 2.88 8.81
C ARG A 2 -34.55 1.51 8.52
N THR A 3 -34.28 0.74 9.55
CA THR A 3 -33.62 -0.57 9.39
C THR A 3 -34.53 -1.57 8.67
N SER A 4 -35.85 -1.49 8.85
CA SER A 4 -36.84 -2.29 8.12
C SER A 4 -36.87 -2.03 6.60
N GLN A 5 -36.35 -0.88 6.16
CA GLN A 5 -36.28 -0.46 4.76
C GLN A 5 -34.84 -0.47 4.21
N TYR A 6 -33.89 -0.92 5.03
CA TYR A 6 -32.47 -0.94 4.72
C TYR A 6 -32.01 -2.40 4.63
N LEU A 7 -31.18 -2.71 3.63
CA LEU A 7 -30.57 -4.04 3.55
C LEU A 7 -29.45 -4.16 4.58
N LEU A 8 -29.82 -4.35 5.85
CA LEU A 8 -28.90 -4.66 6.94
C LEU A 8 -28.62 -6.16 6.96
N SER A 9 -27.69 -6.61 6.11
CA SER A 9 -27.34 -8.03 5.96
C SER A 9 -26.16 -8.40 6.86
N THR A 10 -26.34 -8.35 8.19
CA THR A 10 -25.28 -8.77 9.12
C THR A 10 -25.16 -10.30 9.17
N LEU A 11 -23.94 -10.80 9.41
CA LEU A 11 -23.63 -12.23 9.60
C LEU A 11 -23.06 -12.46 10.99
N LYS A 12 -23.49 -13.56 11.62
CA LYS A 12 -22.97 -13.97 12.93
C LYS A 12 -21.57 -14.58 12.85
N GLU A 13 -21.36 -15.41 11.83
CA GLU A 13 -20.12 -16.16 11.64
C GLU A 13 -19.26 -15.49 10.57
N THR A 14 -17.94 -15.51 10.79
CA THR A 14 -16.96 -15.09 9.81
C THR A 14 -16.84 -16.14 8.70
N PRO A 15 -16.92 -15.77 7.41
CA PRO A 15 -16.66 -16.70 6.32
C PRO A 15 -15.21 -17.23 6.37
N ALA A 16 -15.04 -18.53 6.11
CA ALA A 16 -13.75 -19.21 6.27
C ALA A 16 -12.63 -18.72 5.32
N ASP A 17 -12.98 -18.03 4.23
CA ASP A 17 -12.05 -17.48 3.24
C ASP A 17 -11.59 -16.05 3.56
N ALA A 18 -11.96 -15.50 4.71
CA ALA A 18 -11.57 -14.16 5.14
C ALA A 18 -10.42 -14.19 6.15
N GLU A 19 -9.21 -13.89 5.67
CA GLU A 19 -7.98 -13.95 6.48
C GLU A 19 -7.83 -12.70 7.40
N VAL A 20 -7.85 -11.50 6.81
CA VAL A 20 -7.63 -10.24 7.54
C VAL A 20 -8.90 -9.67 8.17
N ILE A 21 -8.76 -8.96 9.29
CA ILE A 21 -9.89 -8.54 10.12
C ILE A 21 -10.84 -7.57 9.40
N SER A 22 -10.32 -6.67 8.56
CA SER A 22 -11.15 -5.78 7.74
C SER A 22 -12.06 -6.58 6.81
N HIS A 23 -11.53 -7.58 6.11
CA HIS A 23 -12.34 -8.43 5.22
C HIS A 23 -13.42 -9.18 6.00
N GLN A 24 -13.05 -9.76 7.15
CA GLN A 24 -13.99 -10.47 8.03
C GLN A 24 -15.13 -9.53 8.48
N LEU A 25 -14.80 -8.34 8.96
CA LEU A 25 -15.75 -7.36 9.44
C LEU A 25 -16.60 -6.77 8.32
N MET A 26 -16.05 -6.48 7.15
CA MET A 26 -16.82 -5.98 6.01
C MET A 26 -17.86 -7.00 5.53
N LEU A 27 -17.55 -8.31 5.57
CA LEU A 27 -18.52 -9.36 5.29
C LEU A 27 -19.58 -9.45 6.41
N ARG A 28 -19.14 -9.51 7.68
CA ARG A 28 -20.03 -9.64 8.84
C ARG A 28 -20.96 -8.43 9.03
N ALA A 29 -20.48 -7.22 8.81
CA ALA A 29 -21.26 -5.99 8.89
C ALA A 29 -22.18 -5.77 7.67
N GLY A 30 -22.17 -6.68 6.69
CA GLY A 30 -22.98 -6.54 5.48
C GLY A 30 -22.56 -5.34 4.63
N MET A 31 -21.25 -5.03 4.57
CA MET A 31 -20.72 -3.95 3.73
C MET A 31 -20.43 -4.42 2.31
N ILE A 32 -19.96 -5.67 2.17
CA ILE A 32 -19.64 -6.27 0.87
C ILE A 32 -20.14 -7.72 0.78
N ARG A 33 -20.29 -8.20 -0.46
CA ARG A 33 -20.52 -9.61 -0.78
C ARG A 33 -19.63 -10.03 -1.93
N LYS A 34 -18.99 -11.19 -1.80
CA LYS A 34 -18.18 -11.79 -2.86
C LYS A 34 -19.09 -12.23 -4.00
N LEU A 35 -18.81 -11.74 -5.21
CA LEU A 35 -19.44 -12.20 -6.45
C LEU A 35 -18.58 -13.26 -7.13
N ALA A 36 -17.26 -13.02 -7.19
CA ALA A 36 -16.24 -13.96 -7.65
C ALA A 36 -14.91 -13.67 -6.93
N SER A 37 -13.85 -14.42 -7.24
CA SER A 37 -12.51 -14.13 -6.70
C SER A 37 -12.08 -12.71 -7.06
N GLY A 38 -11.78 -11.89 -6.04
CA GLY A 38 -11.41 -10.49 -6.22
C GLY A 38 -12.52 -9.58 -6.77
N LEU A 39 -13.79 -9.98 -6.78
CA LEU A 39 -14.92 -9.15 -7.22
C LEU A 39 -15.98 -9.07 -6.13
N TYR A 40 -16.29 -7.86 -5.68
CA TYR A 40 -17.17 -7.61 -4.54
C TYR A 40 -18.30 -6.64 -4.88
N THR A 41 -19.52 -7.00 -4.51
CA THR A 41 -20.65 -6.09 -4.50
C THR A 41 -20.64 -5.26 -3.22
N TRP A 42 -20.63 -3.93 -3.36
CA TRP A 42 -20.81 -3.01 -2.24
C TRP A 42 -22.30 -2.94 -1.86
N LEU A 43 -22.61 -3.40 -0.65
CA LEU A 43 -23.95 -3.32 -0.06
C LEU A 43 -24.19 -1.92 0.53
N PRO A 44 -25.44 -1.56 0.88
CA PRO A 44 -25.77 -0.19 1.29
C PRO A 44 -24.92 0.36 2.45
N THR A 45 -24.47 -0.46 3.40
CA THR A 45 -23.61 0.00 4.51
C THR A 45 -22.23 0.38 4.00
N GLY A 46 -21.62 -0.50 3.21
CA GLY A 46 -20.30 -0.26 2.63
C GLY A 46 -20.31 0.90 1.64
N LEU A 47 -21.33 0.98 0.78
CA LEU A 47 -21.44 2.03 -0.23
C LEU A 47 -21.54 3.43 0.39
N ARG A 48 -22.22 3.58 1.54
CA ARG A 48 -22.27 4.86 2.26
C ARG A 48 -20.89 5.31 2.74
N VAL A 49 -20.09 4.39 3.29
CA VAL A 49 -18.71 4.66 3.71
C VAL A 49 -17.85 5.01 2.50
N LEU A 50 -17.92 4.19 1.44
CA LEU A 50 -17.18 4.42 0.19
C LEU A 50 -17.46 5.81 -0.37
N LYS A 51 -18.73 6.24 -0.40
CA LYS A 51 -19.10 7.59 -0.87
C LYS A 51 -18.60 8.72 0.03
N LYS A 52 -18.53 8.53 1.34
CA LYS A 52 -17.91 9.53 2.25
C LYS A 52 -16.41 9.66 1.98
N VAL A 53 -15.71 8.54 1.77
CA VAL A 53 -14.29 8.52 1.37
C VAL A 53 -14.11 9.25 0.03
N GLU A 54 -14.88 8.89 -0.99
CA GLU A 54 -14.85 9.54 -2.31
C GLU A 54 -15.05 11.06 -2.20
N ASN A 55 -15.99 11.51 -1.36
CA ASN A 55 -16.29 12.93 -1.22
C ASN A 55 -15.15 13.70 -0.54
N ILE A 56 -14.55 13.16 0.52
CA ILE A 56 -13.38 13.79 1.16
C ILE A 56 -12.23 13.90 0.15
N VAL A 57 -11.97 12.85 -0.61
CA VAL A 57 -10.95 12.86 -1.68
C VAL A 57 -11.26 13.96 -2.69
N ARG A 58 -12.49 13.99 -3.23
CA ARG A 58 -12.90 14.99 -4.23
C ARG A 58 -12.75 16.42 -3.73
N GLU A 59 -13.17 16.69 -2.50
CA GLU A 59 -13.05 18.02 -1.89
C GLU A 59 -11.59 18.49 -1.82
N GLU A 60 -10.68 17.64 -1.34
CA GLU A 60 -9.27 18.04 -1.24
C GLU A 60 -8.55 18.13 -2.59
N MET A 61 -8.92 17.27 -3.56
CA MET A 61 -8.42 17.41 -4.94
C MET A 61 -8.88 18.74 -5.56
N ASN A 62 -10.14 19.13 -5.36
CA ASN A 62 -10.67 20.42 -5.82
C ASN A 62 -9.99 21.60 -5.10
N ASN A 63 -9.75 21.50 -3.79
CA ASN A 63 -9.01 22.51 -3.02
C ASN A 63 -7.57 22.69 -3.53
N ALA A 64 -6.98 21.62 -4.07
CA ALA A 64 -5.67 21.64 -4.72
C ALA A 64 -5.73 22.01 -6.22
N ASN A 65 -6.86 22.57 -6.70
CA ASN A 65 -7.10 22.98 -8.08
C ASN A 65 -7.01 21.86 -9.12
N ALA A 66 -7.17 20.60 -8.73
CA ALA A 66 -7.30 19.50 -9.66
C ALA A 66 -8.71 19.46 -10.26
N ILE A 67 -8.82 19.08 -11.53
CA ILE A 67 -10.05 19.15 -12.33
C ILE A 67 -10.61 17.74 -12.52
N GLU A 68 -11.82 17.47 -12.03
CA GLU A 68 -12.44 16.16 -12.17
C GLU A 68 -12.89 15.90 -13.62
N VAL A 69 -12.47 14.76 -14.17
CA VAL A 69 -12.87 14.19 -15.46
C VAL A 69 -13.35 12.76 -15.26
N SER A 70 -13.95 12.15 -16.27
CA SER A 70 -14.39 10.75 -16.23
C SER A 70 -13.96 10.03 -17.51
N MET A 71 -12.96 9.18 -17.42
CA MET A 71 -12.41 8.46 -18.57
C MET A 71 -12.98 7.03 -18.69
N PRO A 72 -13.11 6.48 -19.91
CA PRO A 72 -13.60 5.12 -20.13
C PRO A 72 -12.77 4.05 -19.41
N VAL A 73 -13.43 3.00 -18.89
CA VAL A 73 -12.76 1.79 -18.39
C VAL A 73 -12.25 0.94 -19.56
N VAL A 74 -13.05 0.84 -20.62
CA VAL A 74 -12.67 0.15 -21.84
C VAL A 74 -11.76 1.06 -22.66
N GLN A 75 -10.54 0.60 -22.94
CA GLN A 75 -9.51 1.39 -23.62
C GLN A 75 -9.00 0.65 -24.86
N PRO A 76 -8.81 1.33 -26.00
CA PRO A 76 -8.28 0.70 -27.22
C PRO A 76 -6.83 0.26 -27.01
N ALA A 77 -6.47 -0.92 -27.56
CA ALA A 77 -5.12 -1.45 -27.45
C ALA A 77 -4.06 -0.53 -28.09
N ASP A 78 -4.42 0.21 -29.14
CA ASP A 78 -3.49 1.10 -29.87
C ASP A 78 -2.78 2.07 -28.92
N LEU A 79 -3.50 2.66 -27.95
CA LEU A 79 -2.91 3.58 -26.97
C LEU A 79 -1.85 2.91 -26.08
N TRP A 80 -2.09 1.65 -25.69
CA TRP A 80 -1.16 0.84 -24.89
C TRP A 80 0.04 0.35 -25.71
N GLN A 81 -0.15 0.18 -27.02
CA GLN A 81 0.92 -0.16 -27.94
C GLN A 81 1.83 1.06 -28.17
N GLU A 82 1.25 2.26 -28.30
CA GLU A 82 2.02 3.52 -28.40
C GLU A 82 2.94 3.73 -27.20
N SER A 83 2.47 3.44 -25.97
CA SER A 83 3.31 3.53 -24.76
C SER A 83 4.25 2.35 -24.55
N GLY A 84 4.12 1.27 -25.33
CA GLY A 84 4.83 0.00 -25.16
C GLY A 84 4.31 -0.87 -24.00
N ARG A 85 3.37 -0.37 -23.18
CA ARG A 85 2.87 -1.09 -22.00
C ARG A 85 1.93 -2.23 -22.34
N TRP A 86 1.43 -2.32 -23.57
CA TRP A 86 0.64 -3.48 -24.02
C TRP A 86 1.36 -4.81 -23.75
N GLU A 87 2.68 -4.87 -23.97
CA GLU A 87 3.49 -6.06 -23.69
C GLU A 87 4.07 -6.02 -22.29
N GLN A 88 4.66 -4.88 -21.88
CA GLN A 88 5.40 -4.75 -20.62
C GLN A 88 4.54 -4.93 -19.36
N TYR A 89 3.24 -4.62 -19.40
CA TYR A 89 2.36 -4.76 -18.23
C TYR A 89 2.13 -6.22 -17.83
N GLY A 90 2.38 -7.17 -18.75
CA GLY A 90 2.28 -8.59 -18.42
C GLY A 90 0.83 -9.10 -18.26
N PRO A 91 0.62 -10.17 -17.47
CA PRO A 91 -0.65 -10.90 -17.40
C PRO A 91 -1.73 -10.17 -16.61
N GLU A 92 -1.38 -9.19 -15.77
CA GLU A 92 -2.36 -8.42 -14.99
C GLU A 92 -3.24 -7.50 -15.86
N LEU A 93 -2.80 -7.20 -17.08
CA LEU A 93 -3.58 -6.43 -18.05
C LEU A 93 -4.65 -7.31 -18.70
N LEU A 94 -5.91 -7.11 -18.30
CA LEU A 94 -7.03 -7.85 -18.89
C LEU A 94 -7.30 -7.37 -20.32
N ARG A 95 -6.95 -8.21 -21.29
CA ARG A 95 -7.12 -7.97 -22.73
C ARG A 95 -8.35 -8.71 -23.23
N PHE A 96 -9.13 -8.07 -24.10
CA PHE A 96 -10.29 -8.68 -24.75
C PHE A 96 -10.47 -8.13 -26.17
N VAL A 97 -11.33 -8.76 -26.95
CA VAL A 97 -11.71 -8.30 -28.29
C VAL A 97 -13.20 -7.99 -28.33
N ASP A 98 -13.58 -6.97 -29.09
CA ASP A 98 -14.99 -6.69 -29.35
C ASP A 98 -15.57 -7.60 -30.45
N ARG A 99 -16.85 -7.42 -30.78
CA ARG A 99 -17.54 -8.18 -31.84
C ARG A 99 -17.01 -7.95 -33.26
N GLY A 100 -16.12 -6.98 -33.45
CA GLY A 100 -15.46 -6.67 -34.71
C GLY A 100 -13.98 -7.04 -34.68
N ASP A 101 -13.56 -7.90 -33.75
CA ASP A 101 -12.18 -8.39 -33.57
C ASP A 101 -11.17 -7.27 -33.27
N ARG A 102 -11.63 -6.14 -32.73
CA ARG A 102 -10.74 -5.05 -32.31
C ARG A 102 -10.26 -5.29 -30.88
N PRO A 103 -8.94 -5.18 -30.60
CA PRO A 103 -8.40 -5.41 -29.27
C PRO A 103 -8.60 -4.21 -28.33
N PHE A 104 -8.97 -4.52 -27.09
CA PHE A 104 -9.17 -3.57 -25.99
C PHE A 104 -8.57 -4.12 -24.70
N VAL A 105 -8.45 -3.22 -23.72
CA VAL A 105 -8.19 -3.58 -22.32
C VAL A 105 -9.25 -3.01 -21.40
N LEU A 106 -9.41 -3.63 -20.22
CA LEU A 106 -9.99 -2.94 -19.07
C LEU A 106 -8.88 -2.20 -18.35
N GLY A 107 -8.96 -0.87 -18.31
CA GLY A 107 -7.91 0.00 -17.79
C GLY A 107 -7.55 -0.31 -16.33
N PRO A 108 -6.31 -0.77 -16.05
CA PRO A 108 -5.80 -0.86 -14.68
C PRO A 108 -5.33 0.50 -14.13
N THR A 109 -5.15 1.47 -15.04
CA THR A 109 -4.76 2.88 -14.86
C THR A 109 -5.04 3.62 -16.19
N HIS A 110 -4.72 4.91 -16.29
CA HIS A 110 -5.14 5.78 -17.39
C HIS A 110 -4.07 6.72 -17.92
N GLU A 111 -2.76 6.49 -17.71
CA GLU A 111 -1.71 7.38 -18.23
C GLU A 111 -1.82 7.59 -19.75
N GLU A 112 -2.07 6.54 -20.52
CA GLU A 112 -2.21 6.61 -21.97
C GLU A 112 -3.46 7.40 -22.39
N VAL A 113 -4.60 7.15 -21.75
CA VAL A 113 -5.88 7.77 -22.10
C VAL A 113 -5.85 9.27 -21.84
N ILE A 114 -5.29 9.70 -20.70
CA ILE A 114 -5.19 11.12 -20.39
C ILE A 114 -4.14 11.80 -21.27
N THR A 115 -3.06 11.11 -21.63
CA THR A 115 -2.03 11.66 -22.54
C THR A 115 -2.61 11.87 -23.94
N ASP A 116 -3.43 10.94 -24.42
CA ASP A 116 -4.18 11.08 -25.67
C ASP A 116 -5.17 12.26 -25.63
N LEU A 117 -5.87 12.47 -24.52
CA LEU A 117 -6.73 13.64 -24.36
C LEU A 117 -5.92 14.94 -24.44
N ILE A 118 -4.81 15.02 -23.71
CA ILE A 118 -4.01 16.26 -23.63
C ILE A 118 -3.33 16.60 -24.94
N ARG A 119 -2.78 15.62 -25.67
CA ARG A 119 -2.15 15.89 -26.97
C ARG A 119 -3.13 16.42 -28.02
N ASN A 120 -4.44 16.18 -27.85
CA ASN A 120 -5.48 16.65 -28.76
C ASN A 120 -6.10 17.99 -28.33
N GLU A 121 -6.17 18.28 -27.03
CA GLU A 121 -6.88 19.46 -26.50
C GLU A 121 -5.95 20.64 -26.14
N ILE A 122 -4.68 20.37 -25.84
CA ILE A 122 -3.73 21.38 -25.37
C ILE A 122 -2.66 21.61 -26.44
N SER A 123 -2.50 22.87 -26.87
CA SER A 123 -1.59 23.23 -27.96
C SER A 123 -0.54 24.27 -27.59
N SER A 124 -0.68 24.96 -26.44
CA SER A 124 0.23 26.03 -26.03
C SER A 124 0.64 25.92 -24.57
N TYR A 125 1.90 26.27 -24.27
CA TYR A 125 2.41 26.38 -22.90
C TYR A 125 1.55 27.28 -21.99
N LYS A 126 0.84 28.26 -22.56
CA LYS A 126 -0.01 29.21 -21.81
C LYS A 126 -1.21 28.55 -21.12
N GLN A 127 -1.56 27.33 -21.52
CA GLN A 127 -2.63 26.56 -20.91
C GLN A 127 -2.16 25.75 -19.70
N LEU A 128 -0.85 25.71 -19.42
CA LEU A 128 -0.23 24.85 -18.41
C LEU A 128 0.28 25.68 -17.22
N PRO A 129 0.34 25.10 -16.01
CA PRO A 129 0.08 23.69 -15.67
C PRO A 129 -1.41 23.34 -15.60
N LEU A 130 -1.73 22.06 -15.84
CA LEU A 130 -3.05 21.49 -15.61
C LEU A 130 -2.92 20.19 -14.81
N ASN A 131 -3.88 19.94 -13.93
CA ASN A 131 -3.97 18.72 -13.14
C ASN A 131 -5.39 18.16 -13.24
N PHE A 132 -5.53 16.98 -13.81
CA PHE A 132 -6.82 16.31 -14.00
C PHE A 132 -6.92 15.10 -13.08
N PHE A 133 -8.10 14.79 -12.56
CA PHE A 133 -8.31 13.55 -11.81
C PHE A 133 -9.64 12.90 -12.13
N GLN A 134 -9.76 11.62 -11.82
CA GLN A 134 -11.04 10.91 -11.85
C GLN A 134 -11.16 10.02 -10.61
N ILE A 135 -12.38 9.64 -10.26
CA ILE A 135 -12.65 8.57 -9.29
C ILE A 135 -13.40 7.48 -10.05
N GLN A 136 -12.71 6.41 -10.41
CA GLN A 136 -13.19 5.48 -11.43
C GLN A 136 -12.70 4.05 -11.21
N THR A 137 -13.52 3.08 -11.63
CA THR A 137 -13.27 1.64 -11.46
C THR A 137 -12.13 1.13 -12.34
N LYS A 138 -11.10 0.57 -11.70
CA LYS A 138 -9.97 -0.09 -12.35
C LYS A 138 -10.14 -1.60 -12.33
N PHE A 139 -9.45 -2.25 -13.27
CA PHE A 139 -9.35 -3.71 -13.31
C PHE A 139 -7.90 -4.15 -13.43
N ARG A 140 -7.41 -4.98 -12.50
CA ARG A 140 -6.13 -5.69 -12.58
C ARG A 140 -6.40 -7.17 -12.38
N ASP A 141 -5.96 -8.04 -13.29
CA ASP A 141 -6.16 -9.50 -13.16
C ASP A 141 -5.14 -10.11 -12.19
N GLU A 142 -5.21 -9.66 -10.94
CA GLU A 142 -4.36 -10.10 -9.85
C GLU A 142 -4.35 -11.63 -9.74
N VAL A 143 -3.16 -12.23 -9.78
CA VAL A 143 -2.97 -13.69 -9.82
C VAL A 143 -3.53 -14.35 -8.56
N ARG A 144 -3.40 -13.67 -7.41
CA ARG A 144 -3.91 -14.13 -6.11
C ARG A 144 -4.66 -13.01 -5.39
N PRO A 145 -5.93 -12.74 -5.76
CA PRO A 145 -6.74 -11.76 -5.06
C PRO A 145 -6.94 -12.21 -3.61
N ARG A 146 -6.51 -11.37 -2.66
CA ARG A 146 -6.52 -11.68 -1.23
C ARG A 146 -6.95 -10.47 -0.43
N PHE A 147 -7.22 -10.66 0.86
CA PHE A 147 -7.50 -9.57 1.80
C PHE A 147 -8.71 -8.70 1.44
N GLY A 148 -9.76 -9.32 0.88
CA GLY A 148 -11.01 -8.62 0.58
C GLY A 148 -10.84 -7.57 -0.53
N VAL A 149 -11.20 -6.33 -0.21
CA VAL A 149 -11.09 -5.18 -1.13
C VAL A 149 -9.71 -4.52 -1.12
N MET A 150 -8.77 -4.95 -0.26
CA MET A 150 -7.41 -4.39 -0.24
C MET A 150 -6.62 -4.80 -1.48
N ARG A 151 -6.82 -6.04 -1.94
CA ARG A 151 -6.17 -6.61 -3.13
C ARG A 151 -7.17 -7.40 -3.97
N SER A 152 -8.13 -6.67 -4.54
CA SER A 152 -9.17 -7.18 -5.44
C SER A 152 -8.79 -6.96 -6.91
N ARG A 153 -9.53 -7.62 -7.82
CA ARG A 153 -9.31 -7.45 -9.27
C ARG A 153 -10.02 -6.21 -9.79
N GLU A 154 -11.23 -5.97 -9.32
CA GLU A 154 -11.98 -4.75 -9.59
C GLU A 154 -11.99 -3.87 -8.34
N PHE A 155 -11.62 -2.61 -8.48
CA PHE A 155 -11.53 -1.68 -7.36
C PHE A 155 -11.73 -0.22 -7.82
N LEU A 156 -12.20 0.63 -6.90
CA LEU A 156 -12.29 2.06 -7.14
C LEU A 156 -10.96 2.72 -6.78
N MET A 157 -10.46 3.54 -7.70
CA MET A 157 -9.26 4.33 -7.52
C MET A 157 -9.57 5.78 -7.89
N LYS A 158 -9.01 6.71 -7.12
CA LYS A 158 -8.79 8.07 -7.58
C LYS A 158 -7.44 8.09 -8.26
N ASP A 159 -7.37 8.51 -9.50
CA ASP A 159 -6.13 8.68 -10.25
C ASP A 159 -6.11 10.08 -10.86
N ALA A 160 -5.00 10.78 -10.66
CA ALA A 160 -4.79 12.14 -11.14
C ALA A 160 -3.50 12.24 -11.95
N TYR A 161 -3.46 13.18 -12.89
CA TYR A 161 -2.38 13.36 -13.84
C TYR A 161 -2.18 14.84 -14.11
N SER A 162 -0.95 15.32 -13.93
CA SER A 162 -0.60 16.71 -14.16
C SER A 162 0.39 16.86 -15.30
N PHE A 163 0.31 17.99 -16.01
CA PHE A 163 1.06 18.27 -17.22
C PHE A 163 1.75 19.62 -17.09
N HIS A 164 3.04 19.64 -17.43
CA HIS A 164 3.91 20.79 -17.19
C HIS A 164 4.90 20.98 -18.33
N THR A 165 5.42 22.20 -18.43
CA THR A 165 6.52 22.55 -19.33
C THR A 165 7.89 22.51 -18.65
N SER A 166 7.95 22.53 -17.32
CA SER A 166 9.21 22.51 -16.57
C SER A 166 9.14 21.55 -15.40
N GLN A 167 10.32 21.06 -14.98
CA GLN A 167 10.46 20.23 -13.79
C GLN A 167 10.06 20.98 -12.51
N GLU A 168 10.29 22.30 -12.45
CA GLU A 168 9.89 23.15 -11.33
C GLU A 168 8.37 23.18 -11.17
N SER A 169 7.62 23.39 -12.27
CA SER A 169 6.16 23.38 -12.24
C SER A 169 5.59 22.00 -11.86
N LEU A 170 6.26 20.92 -12.28
CA LEU A 170 5.91 19.56 -11.84
C LEU A 170 6.15 19.39 -10.34
N GLN A 171 7.27 19.88 -9.81
CA GLN A 171 7.58 19.80 -8.39
C GLN A 171 6.54 20.55 -7.53
N GLU A 172 6.15 21.76 -7.93
CA GLU A 172 5.12 22.54 -7.22
C GLU A 172 3.79 21.77 -7.12
N THR A 173 3.38 21.12 -8.20
CA THR A 173 2.14 20.32 -8.22
C THR A 173 2.29 19.03 -7.44
N TYR A 174 3.46 18.41 -7.50
CA TYR A 174 3.78 17.22 -6.71
C TYR A 174 3.67 17.50 -5.21
N ASP A 175 4.23 18.63 -4.75
CA ASP A 175 4.17 19.06 -3.35
C ASP A 175 2.72 19.40 -2.94
N ALA A 176 1.96 20.06 -3.81
CA ALA A 176 0.53 20.31 -3.58
C ALA A 176 -0.29 19.01 -3.46
N MET A 177 0.03 17.99 -4.26
CA MET A 177 -0.60 16.67 -4.16
C MET A 177 -0.19 15.94 -2.88
N TYR A 178 1.08 16.04 -2.46
CA TYR A 178 1.53 15.49 -1.19
C TYR A 178 0.75 16.09 0.00
N GLU A 179 0.57 17.42 0.01
CA GLU A 179 -0.24 18.09 1.04
C GLU A 179 -1.72 17.70 0.98
N ALA A 180 -2.30 17.64 -0.23
CA ALA A 180 -3.69 17.25 -0.43
C ALA A 180 -3.95 15.83 0.11
N TYR A 181 -3.06 14.89 -0.17
CA TYR A 181 -3.16 13.51 0.33
C TYR A 181 -3.04 13.46 1.85
N SER A 182 -2.11 14.24 2.40
CA SER A 182 -1.95 14.36 3.84
C SER A 182 -3.23 14.89 4.52
N LYS A 183 -3.89 15.88 3.92
CA LYS A 183 -5.19 16.40 4.37
C LYS A 183 -6.30 15.37 4.24
N ILE A 184 -6.37 14.64 3.12
CA ILE A 184 -7.35 13.57 2.88
C ILE A 184 -7.30 12.54 4.00
N PHE A 185 -6.13 11.95 4.26
CA PHE A 185 -6.00 10.88 5.25
C PHE A 185 -6.15 11.41 6.69
N SER A 186 -5.71 12.64 6.97
CA SER A 186 -5.95 13.31 8.26
C SER A 186 -7.44 13.54 8.51
N ARG A 187 -8.20 14.02 7.50
CA ARG A 187 -9.65 14.21 7.60
C ARG A 187 -10.41 12.90 7.80
N MET A 188 -9.87 11.80 7.29
CA MET A 188 -10.39 10.46 7.52
C MET A 188 -10.01 9.89 8.90
N GLY A 189 -9.16 10.58 9.67
CA GLY A 189 -8.74 10.15 11.00
C GLY A 189 -7.85 8.90 10.98
N LEU A 190 -7.05 8.73 9.95
CA LEU A 190 -6.12 7.59 9.80
C LEU A 190 -4.75 7.94 10.39
N ASP A 191 -4.09 6.95 10.99
CA ASP A 191 -2.68 7.07 11.35
C ASP A 191 -1.83 6.61 10.16
N PHE A 192 -1.24 7.56 9.44
CA PHE A 192 -0.53 7.29 8.19
C PHE A 192 0.82 7.97 8.16
N ARG A 193 1.71 7.45 7.31
CA ARG A 193 3.01 8.06 7.02
C ARG A 193 3.25 8.12 5.51
N PRO A 194 3.60 9.28 4.96
CA PRO A 194 4.23 9.35 3.66
C PRO A 194 5.66 8.80 3.76
N VAL A 195 6.06 7.95 2.83
CA VAL A 195 7.38 7.32 2.77
C VAL A 195 7.96 7.44 1.37
N GLN A 196 9.27 7.63 1.25
CA GLN A 196 9.95 7.58 -0.05
C GLN A 196 9.86 6.16 -0.62
N ALA A 197 9.59 6.06 -1.92
CA ALA A 197 9.36 4.79 -2.58
C ALA A 197 10.12 4.67 -3.90
N ASP A 198 10.27 3.44 -4.38
CA ASP A 198 10.84 3.21 -5.70
C ASP A 198 9.91 3.72 -6.81
N THR A 199 10.47 4.13 -7.95
CA THR A 199 9.67 4.57 -9.10
C THR A 199 9.19 3.40 -9.97
N GLY A 200 9.76 2.21 -9.77
CA GLY A 200 9.35 0.95 -10.35
C GLY A 200 9.19 0.97 -11.87
N SER A 201 8.30 0.13 -12.37
CA SER A 201 7.96 0.03 -13.80
C SER A 201 7.13 1.20 -14.31
N ILE A 202 6.50 1.99 -13.42
CA ILE A 202 5.81 3.23 -13.77
C ILE A 202 6.82 4.24 -14.31
N GLY A 203 8.05 4.24 -13.78
CA GLY A 203 9.15 5.12 -14.18
C GLY A 203 9.03 6.52 -13.56
N GLY A 204 10.10 7.30 -13.65
CA GLY A 204 10.15 8.64 -13.07
C GLY A 204 11.40 8.92 -12.23
N SER A 205 11.47 10.12 -11.66
CA SER A 205 12.61 10.60 -10.87
C SER A 205 12.38 10.59 -9.36
N ALA A 206 11.13 10.66 -8.90
CA ALA A 206 10.78 10.71 -7.49
C ALA A 206 9.39 10.10 -7.24
N SER A 207 9.23 9.48 -6.07
CA SER A 207 8.01 8.77 -5.70
C SER A 207 7.81 8.76 -4.18
N HIS A 208 6.56 8.93 -3.73
CA HIS A 208 6.16 8.80 -2.32
C HIS A 208 4.89 7.95 -2.20
N GLU A 209 4.94 6.95 -1.32
CA GLU A 209 3.79 6.15 -0.90
C GLU A 209 3.17 6.74 0.36
N PHE A 210 1.86 6.64 0.49
CA PHE A 210 1.12 6.98 1.70
C PHE A 210 0.66 5.69 2.36
N GLN A 211 1.24 5.40 3.51
CA GLN A 211 1.14 4.12 4.19
C GLN A 211 0.32 4.26 5.46
N VAL A 212 -0.82 3.57 5.53
CA VAL A 212 -1.62 3.48 6.77
C VAL A 212 -0.99 2.43 7.67
N LEU A 213 -0.64 2.81 8.90
CA LEU A 213 0.08 1.94 9.83
C LEU A 213 -0.83 0.81 10.34
N ALA A 214 -0.54 -0.43 9.96
CA ALA A 214 -1.32 -1.59 10.40
C ALA A 214 -0.47 -2.87 10.33
N ASP A 215 -0.59 -3.73 11.34
CA ASP A 215 0.16 -4.99 11.42
C ASP A 215 -0.14 -5.96 10.25
N SER A 216 -1.28 -5.79 9.59
CA SER A 216 -1.70 -6.54 8.41
C SER A 216 -1.16 -5.97 7.08
N GLY A 217 -0.42 -4.86 7.12
CA GLY A 217 0.20 -4.23 5.97
C GLY A 217 1.14 -5.17 5.22
N GLU A 218 1.15 -5.10 3.88
CA GLU A 218 2.05 -5.91 3.06
C GLU A 218 3.46 -5.29 2.96
N ASP A 219 3.60 -3.99 3.23
CA ASP A 219 4.85 -3.25 3.06
C ASP A 219 5.57 -3.06 4.39
N ASP A 220 6.88 -3.27 4.39
CA ASP A 220 7.75 -2.89 5.50
C ASP A 220 8.23 -1.45 5.29
N ILE A 221 7.83 -0.58 6.20
CA ILE A 221 8.17 0.84 6.19
C ILE A 221 9.21 1.13 7.26
N VAL A 222 10.25 1.80 6.82
CA VAL A 222 11.42 2.15 7.60
C VAL A 222 11.31 3.62 7.99
N PHE A 223 11.51 3.95 9.25
CA PHE A 223 11.54 5.34 9.71
C PHE A 223 12.60 5.56 10.78
N SER A 224 13.13 6.78 10.83
CA SER A 224 14.12 7.17 11.80
C SER A 224 13.51 7.42 13.19
N THR A 225 14.26 7.09 14.25
CA THR A 225 13.95 7.52 15.63
C THR A 225 14.32 8.97 15.91
N GLY A 226 15.15 9.59 15.06
CA GLY A 226 15.77 10.90 15.29
C GLY A 226 15.34 12.00 14.32
N SER A 227 14.59 11.68 13.27
CA SER A 227 14.19 12.61 12.21
C SER A 227 12.86 12.21 11.55
N ASP A 228 12.45 12.96 10.52
CA ASP A 228 11.29 12.67 9.68
C ASP A 228 11.60 11.70 8.52
N PHE A 229 12.81 11.11 8.48
CA PHE A 229 13.15 10.14 7.45
C PHE A 229 12.18 8.94 7.51
N ALA A 230 11.55 8.65 6.36
CA ALA A 230 10.75 7.46 6.17
C ALA A 230 10.84 6.98 4.72
N ALA A 231 11.03 5.68 4.52
CA ALA A 231 11.14 5.05 3.21
C ALA A 231 10.56 3.64 3.24
N ASN A 232 10.08 3.16 2.10
CA ASN A 232 9.84 1.74 1.89
C ASN A 232 11.16 0.97 2.02
N ILE A 233 11.15 -0.22 2.63
CA ILE A 233 12.36 -1.05 2.81
C ILE A 233 13.09 -1.33 1.48
N GLU A 234 12.33 -1.36 0.38
CA GLU A 234 12.86 -1.53 -0.98
C GLU A 234 13.81 -0.40 -1.38
N LEU A 235 13.59 0.81 -0.88
CA LEU A 235 14.41 2.00 -1.17
C LEU A 235 15.38 2.38 -0.02
N ALA A 236 15.02 2.10 1.24
CA ALA A 236 15.74 2.58 2.41
C ALA A 236 17.24 2.24 2.36
N GLU A 237 18.11 3.26 2.33
CA GLU A 237 19.55 3.06 2.19
C GLU A 237 20.14 2.33 3.41
N ALA A 238 20.89 1.25 3.13
CA ALA A 238 21.70 0.59 4.14
C ALA A 238 23.10 1.22 4.19
N VAL A 239 23.33 2.04 5.22
CA VAL A 239 24.59 2.77 5.39
C VAL A 239 25.75 1.79 5.61
N ALA A 240 26.91 2.11 5.03
CA ALA A 240 28.12 1.34 5.26
C ALA A 240 28.51 1.34 6.75
N PRO A 241 29.02 0.22 7.30
CA PRO A 241 29.51 0.20 8.68
C PRO A 241 30.57 1.29 8.93
N ALA A 242 30.41 2.05 10.01
CA ALA A 242 31.35 3.12 10.36
C ALA A 242 32.72 2.60 10.84
N ALA A 243 32.76 1.36 11.35
CA ALA A 243 33.99 0.74 11.83
C ALA A 243 34.88 0.33 10.63
N PRO A 244 36.20 0.60 10.69
CA PRO A 244 37.11 0.14 9.67
C PRO A 244 37.18 -1.39 9.66
N ARG A 245 37.44 -1.98 8.49
CA ARG A 245 37.67 -3.41 8.34
C ARG A 245 38.80 -3.86 9.28
N ALA A 246 38.52 -4.83 10.13
CA ALA A 246 39.53 -5.40 11.04
C ALA A 246 40.68 -6.07 10.27
N ALA A 247 41.87 -6.10 10.88
CA ALA A 247 43.00 -6.85 10.33
C ALA A 247 42.74 -8.35 10.36
N ALA A 248 43.32 -9.08 9.41
CA ALA A 248 43.19 -10.53 9.31
C ALA A 248 43.75 -11.23 10.58
N GLY A 249 42.91 -11.97 11.28
CA GLY A 249 43.26 -12.74 12.48
C GLY A 249 43.34 -14.24 12.26
N GLU A 250 42.77 -14.77 11.17
CA GLU A 250 42.73 -16.21 10.86
C GLU A 250 43.35 -16.52 9.50
N GLU A 251 44.00 -17.69 9.39
CA GLU A 251 44.44 -18.23 8.09
C GLU A 251 43.25 -18.82 7.32
N LEU A 252 43.26 -18.66 5.99
CA LEU A 252 42.28 -19.27 5.11
C LEU A 252 42.36 -20.80 5.21
N ARG A 253 41.24 -21.45 5.54
CA ARG A 253 41.16 -22.91 5.65
C ARG A 253 39.89 -23.47 5.01
N LEU A 254 40.04 -24.60 4.34
CA LEU A 254 38.94 -25.37 3.76
C LEU A 254 38.37 -26.31 4.84
N VAL A 255 37.03 -26.31 4.98
CA VAL A 255 36.30 -27.08 5.99
C VAL A 255 35.22 -27.91 5.31
N ASP A 256 35.11 -29.18 5.70
CA ASP A 256 34.03 -30.06 5.23
C ASP A 256 32.72 -29.73 5.97
N THR A 257 31.69 -29.42 5.20
CA THR A 257 30.35 -29.01 5.64
C THR A 257 29.25 -29.80 4.90
N PRO A 258 29.28 -31.15 4.87
CA PRO A 258 28.38 -31.95 4.04
C PRO A 258 26.89 -31.81 4.40
N ASN A 259 26.59 -31.36 5.62
CA ASN A 259 25.23 -31.24 6.16
C ASN A 259 24.79 -29.79 6.42
N ALA A 260 25.61 -28.78 6.06
CA ALA A 260 25.25 -27.38 6.24
C ALA A 260 25.07 -26.73 4.86
N LYS A 261 23.81 -26.51 4.48
CA LYS A 261 23.39 -25.83 3.23
C LYS A 261 22.82 -24.44 3.48
N THR A 262 22.46 -24.14 4.73
CA THR A 262 21.95 -22.84 5.14
C THR A 262 22.90 -22.15 6.12
N ILE A 263 22.78 -20.82 6.25
CA ILE A 263 23.55 -20.05 7.23
C ILE A 263 23.25 -20.52 8.65
N VAL A 264 21.99 -20.84 8.95
CA VAL A 264 21.57 -21.33 10.28
C VAL A 264 22.31 -22.63 10.63
N GLU A 265 22.33 -23.60 9.72
CA GLU A 265 23.05 -24.86 9.93
C GLU A 265 24.57 -24.64 10.09
N LEU A 266 25.14 -23.70 9.32
CA LEU A 266 26.57 -23.38 9.40
C LEU A 266 26.93 -22.74 10.75
N VAL A 267 26.10 -21.80 11.22
CA VAL A 267 26.25 -21.12 12.51
C VAL A 267 26.11 -22.12 13.67
N GLU A 268 25.09 -22.98 13.63
CA GLU A 268 24.85 -23.98 14.68
C GLU A 268 25.95 -25.05 14.73
N GLN A 269 26.37 -25.57 13.56
CA GLN A 269 27.35 -26.65 13.50
C GLN A 269 28.76 -26.20 13.89
N PHE A 270 29.16 -24.97 13.51
CA PHE A 270 30.53 -24.48 13.67
C PHE A 270 30.67 -23.38 14.73
N GLN A 271 29.59 -23.02 15.41
CA GLN A 271 29.56 -21.96 16.44
C GLN A 271 30.14 -20.64 15.94
N LEU A 272 29.93 -20.35 14.65
CA LEU A 272 30.37 -19.10 14.04
C LEU A 272 29.34 -18.00 14.34
N PRO A 273 29.78 -16.76 14.66
CA PRO A 273 28.89 -15.61 14.64
C PRO A 273 28.25 -15.49 13.26
N VAL A 274 26.95 -15.22 13.19
CA VAL A 274 26.24 -15.08 11.91
C VAL A 274 26.82 -13.94 11.07
N GLU A 275 27.34 -12.91 11.72
CA GLU A 275 28.01 -11.74 11.15
C GLU A 275 29.37 -12.11 10.50
N LYS A 276 29.89 -13.31 10.77
CA LYS A 276 31.09 -13.87 10.13
C LYS A 276 30.75 -14.79 8.96
N THR A 277 29.50 -14.87 8.54
CA THR A 277 29.09 -15.69 7.39
C THR A 277 28.61 -14.82 6.22
N VAL A 278 28.77 -15.30 4.99
CA VAL A 278 28.36 -14.60 3.76
C VAL A 278 27.45 -15.50 2.94
N LYS A 279 26.29 -14.96 2.52
CA LYS A 279 25.41 -15.56 1.52
C LYS A 279 25.87 -15.13 0.14
N THR A 280 25.97 -16.08 -0.79
CA THR A 280 26.25 -15.83 -2.20
C THR A 280 25.02 -16.17 -3.03
N LEU A 281 24.38 -15.14 -3.59
CA LEU A 281 23.22 -15.27 -4.46
C LEU A 281 23.65 -15.13 -5.92
N MET A 282 23.25 -16.08 -6.76
CA MET A 282 23.57 -16.06 -8.19
C MET A 282 22.36 -15.56 -8.96
N VAL A 283 22.52 -14.48 -9.72
CA VAL A 283 21.46 -13.88 -10.54
C VAL A 283 21.90 -13.79 -11.99
N ARG A 284 20.94 -13.70 -12.91
CA ARG A 284 21.22 -13.51 -14.33
C ARG A 284 21.84 -12.14 -14.58
N ALA A 285 22.82 -12.11 -15.48
CA ALA A 285 23.50 -10.89 -15.87
C ALA A 285 22.84 -10.24 -17.09
N THR A 286 23.09 -8.95 -17.31
CA THR A 286 22.74 -8.28 -18.57
C THR A 286 23.58 -8.84 -19.72
N GLU A 287 23.04 -8.82 -20.95
CA GLU A 287 23.80 -9.24 -22.13
C GLU A 287 25.07 -8.41 -22.32
N GLU A 288 25.03 -7.12 -21.96
CA GLU A 288 26.15 -6.19 -22.03
C GLU A 288 27.30 -6.54 -21.07
N SER A 289 27.01 -7.27 -19.99
CA SER A 289 28.05 -7.69 -19.04
C SER A 289 29.04 -8.69 -19.64
N GLY A 290 28.69 -9.38 -20.74
CA GLY A 290 29.49 -10.46 -21.32
C GLY A 290 29.53 -11.75 -20.48
N HIS A 291 28.82 -11.80 -19.36
CA HIS A 291 28.69 -12.95 -18.50
C HIS A 291 27.25 -13.47 -18.49
N LYS A 292 27.05 -14.74 -18.09
CA LYS A 292 25.69 -15.29 -17.92
C LYS A 292 25.11 -14.96 -16.55
N LEU A 293 25.95 -14.93 -15.52
CA LEU A 293 25.56 -14.76 -14.12
C LEU A 293 26.42 -13.69 -13.44
N VAL A 294 25.85 -13.08 -12.39
CA VAL A 294 26.52 -12.22 -11.42
C VAL A 294 26.33 -12.82 -10.03
N ALA A 295 27.38 -12.77 -9.20
CA ALA A 295 27.31 -13.17 -7.79
C ALA A 295 27.11 -11.95 -6.89
N LEU A 296 26.05 -11.96 -6.08
CA LEU A 296 25.73 -10.92 -5.10
C LEU A 296 26.02 -11.45 -3.69
N LEU A 297 26.79 -10.71 -2.90
CA LEU A 297 27.20 -11.11 -1.56
C LEU A 297 26.54 -10.25 -0.49
N VAL A 298 25.80 -10.88 0.42
CA VAL A 298 25.25 -10.23 1.63
C VAL A 298 25.71 -11.00 2.88
N ARG A 299 25.76 -10.32 4.04
CA ARG A 299 26.15 -10.96 5.31
C ARG A 299 25.06 -11.96 5.73
N GLY A 300 25.43 -12.97 6.52
CA GLY A 300 24.53 -14.08 6.86
C GLY A 300 23.23 -13.69 7.56
N ASP A 301 23.24 -12.59 8.31
CA ASP A 301 22.11 -11.98 9.01
C ASP A 301 21.33 -10.97 8.16
N HIS A 302 21.78 -10.68 6.95
CA HIS A 302 21.11 -9.77 6.01
C HIS A 302 20.41 -10.54 4.88
N GLU A 303 19.43 -9.87 4.27
CA GLU A 303 18.73 -10.34 3.09
C GLU A 303 19.02 -9.43 1.89
N LEU A 304 19.03 -10.03 0.70
CA LEU A 304 19.21 -9.29 -0.55
C LEU A 304 17.98 -8.42 -0.78
N ASN A 305 18.20 -7.14 -1.08
CA ASN A 305 17.17 -6.28 -1.62
C ASN A 305 17.18 -6.42 -3.15
N GLU A 306 16.16 -7.07 -3.69
CA GLU A 306 16.08 -7.36 -5.13
C GLU A 306 15.97 -6.08 -5.97
N ILE A 307 15.21 -5.08 -5.52
CA ILE A 307 15.03 -3.79 -6.20
C ILE A 307 16.35 -3.01 -6.30
N LYS A 308 17.13 -2.97 -5.23
CA LYS A 308 18.47 -2.36 -5.25
C LYS A 308 19.43 -3.13 -6.15
N ALA A 309 19.36 -4.46 -6.15
CA ALA A 309 20.19 -5.30 -6.99
C ALA A 309 19.88 -5.13 -8.49
N GLU A 310 18.60 -4.97 -8.87
CA GLU A 310 18.17 -4.69 -10.25
C GLU A 310 18.76 -3.40 -10.83
N LYS A 311 19.09 -2.41 -9.98
CA LYS A 311 19.68 -1.13 -10.41
C LYS A 311 21.16 -1.23 -10.78
N LEU A 312 21.79 -2.38 -10.56
CA LEU A 312 23.19 -2.61 -10.94
C LEU A 312 23.28 -2.89 -12.45
N ALA A 313 24.19 -2.19 -13.15
CA ALA A 313 24.33 -2.30 -14.61
C ALA A 313 24.61 -3.73 -15.12
N GLN A 314 25.24 -4.58 -14.32
CA GLN A 314 25.50 -5.97 -14.68
C GLN A 314 24.35 -6.94 -14.37
N VAL A 315 23.32 -6.54 -13.61
CA VAL A 315 22.21 -7.42 -13.20
C VAL A 315 21.04 -7.25 -14.17
N ALA A 316 20.45 -8.37 -14.62
CA ALA A 316 19.27 -8.32 -15.47
C ALA A 316 18.07 -7.73 -14.70
N ALA A 317 17.27 -6.88 -15.37
CA ALA A 317 16.00 -6.36 -14.87
C ALA A 317 14.86 -6.88 -15.76
N PRO A 318 13.84 -7.58 -15.21
CA PRO A 318 13.67 -7.93 -13.79
C PRO A 318 14.71 -8.95 -13.30
N LEU A 319 15.05 -8.88 -12.01
CA LEU A 319 16.00 -9.76 -11.37
C LEU A 319 15.47 -11.19 -11.43
N THR A 320 16.35 -12.06 -11.88
CA THR A 320 16.05 -13.47 -12.02
C THR A 320 17.18 -14.26 -11.37
N PHE A 321 16.85 -15.03 -10.33
CA PHE A 321 17.80 -15.96 -9.72
C PHE A 321 18.18 -17.06 -10.72
N ALA A 322 19.45 -17.46 -10.67
CA ALA A 322 19.96 -18.55 -11.49
C ALA A 322 19.38 -19.90 -11.01
N THR A 323 19.13 -20.82 -11.95
CA THR A 323 18.74 -22.19 -11.56
C THR A 323 19.96 -22.98 -11.07
N GLU A 324 19.74 -24.05 -10.31
CA GLU A 324 20.84 -24.91 -9.87
C GLU A 324 21.63 -25.48 -11.06
N GLU A 325 20.95 -25.81 -12.17
CA GLU A 325 21.64 -26.29 -13.37
C GLU A 325 22.56 -25.23 -13.98
N GLU A 326 22.11 -23.98 -14.07
CA GLU A 326 22.90 -22.85 -14.57
C GLU A 326 24.14 -22.62 -13.69
N ILE A 327 23.96 -22.64 -12.36
CA ILE A 327 25.05 -22.44 -11.39
C ILE A 327 26.08 -23.56 -11.52
N ARG A 328 25.65 -24.83 -11.51
CA ARG A 328 26.56 -25.98 -11.59
C ARG A 328 27.34 -26.01 -12.89
N ALA A 329 26.73 -25.62 -14.00
CA ALA A 329 27.40 -25.57 -15.30
C ALA A 329 28.57 -24.58 -15.34
N ILE A 330 28.55 -23.54 -14.50
CA ILE A 330 29.58 -22.49 -14.47
C ILE A 330 30.57 -22.69 -13.32
N VAL A 331 30.07 -23.00 -12.12
CA VAL A 331 30.86 -23.04 -10.88
C VAL A 331 31.31 -24.46 -10.52
N GLY A 332 30.57 -25.49 -10.95
CA GLY A 332 30.84 -26.89 -10.59
C GLY A 332 30.31 -27.31 -9.20
N ALA A 333 29.62 -26.42 -8.49
CA ALA A 333 28.98 -26.66 -7.19
C ALA A 333 27.55 -26.10 -7.16
N GLY A 334 26.73 -26.61 -6.25
CA GLY A 334 25.33 -26.20 -6.09
C GLY A 334 25.11 -25.17 -4.96
N PRO A 335 23.86 -24.69 -4.81
CA PRO A 335 23.45 -23.85 -3.68
C PRO A 335 23.82 -24.46 -2.33
N GLY A 336 24.26 -23.62 -1.40
CA GLY A 336 24.76 -24.03 -0.08
C GLY A 336 26.27 -24.33 -0.03
N SER A 337 27.00 -24.21 -1.15
CA SER A 337 28.47 -24.32 -1.16
C SER A 337 29.15 -23.28 -2.06
N LEU A 338 28.42 -22.20 -2.39
CA LEU A 338 28.90 -21.10 -3.24
C LEU A 338 29.56 -20.01 -2.39
N GLY A 339 30.63 -19.42 -2.90
CA GLY A 339 31.31 -18.30 -2.24
C GLY A 339 32.22 -17.54 -3.20
N PRO A 340 32.83 -16.42 -2.77
CA PRO A 340 33.47 -15.46 -3.67
C PRO A 340 34.86 -15.88 -4.18
N VAL A 341 35.51 -16.85 -3.51
CA VAL A 341 36.87 -17.26 -3.84
C VAL A 341 36.87 -18.07 -5.15
N ASN A 342 37.66 -17.64 -6.14
CA ASN A 342 37.79 -18.28 -7.46
C ASN A 342 36.50 -18.32 -8.31
N LEU A 343 35.60 -17.35 -8.16
CA LEU A 343 34.43 -17.25 -9.02
C LEU A 343 34.78 -16.73 -10.44
N PRO A 344 34.34 -17.42 -11.52
CA PRO A 344 34.62 -17.01 -12.90
C PRO A 344 33.61 -15.97 -13.45
N MET A 345 33.06 -15.10 -12.60
CA MET A 345 32.04 -14.12 -12.96
C MET A 345 32.18 -12.82 -12.14
N PRO A 346 31.50 -11.73 -12.54
CA PRO A 346 31.42 -10.53 -11.74
C PRO A 346 30.81 -10.81 -10.37
N VAL A 347 31.44 -10.23 -9.36
CA VAL A 347 31.00 -10.30 -7.96
C VAL A 347 30.68 -8.88 -7.50
N VAL A 348 29.60 -8.73 -6.75
CA VAL A 348 29.24 -7.49 -6.07
C VAL A 348 29.04 -7.79 -4.60
N ALA A 349 29.71 -7.05 -3.73
CA ALA A 349 29.57 -7.18 -2.28
C ALA A 349 28.72 -6.04 -1.72
N ASP A 350 27.81 -6.39 -0.80
CA ASP A 350 27.19 -5.41 0.07
C ASP A 350 28.25 -4.63 0.86
N ARG A 351 27.96 -3.37 1.19
CA ARG A 351 28.81 -2.50 2.01
C ARG A 351 29.22 -3.18 3.33
N SER A 352 28.32 -3.94 3.95
CA SER A 352 28.60 -4.66 5.19
C SER A 352 29.59 -5.80 4.97
N VAL A 353 29.50 -6.50 3.84
CA VAL A 353 30.40 -7.60 3.45
C VAL A 353 31.79 -7.08 3.10
N ALA A 354 31.88 -5.92 2.44
CA ALA A 354 33.15 -5.27 2.14
C ALA A 354 33.96 -4.91 3.40
N ALA A 355 33.26 -4.63 4.51
CA ALA A 355 33.85 -4.32 5.81
C ALA A 355 34.24 -5.56 6.64
N MET A 356 33.90 -6.78 6.20
CA MET A 356 34.19 -8.01 6.93
C MET A 356 35.66 -8.42 6.84
N SER A 357 36.09 -9.19 7.85
CA SER A 357 37.37 -9.87 7.97
C SER A 357 37.15 -11.26 8.57
N ASP A 358 38.06 -12.19 8.32
CA ASP A 358 38.02 -13.59 8.80
C ASP A 358 36.65 -14.27 8.62
N PHE A 359 36.00 -14.07 7.48
CA PHE A 359 34.64 -14.55 7.26
C PHE A 359 34.60 -15.95 6.64
N GLY A 360 33.43 -16.58 6.73
CA GLY A 360 33.10 -17.86 6.12
C GLY A 360 32.20 -17.71 4.90
N ALA A 361 32.52 -18.43 3.83
CA ALA A 361 31.69 -18.54 2.62
C ALA A 361 31.89 -19.91 1.96
N GLY A 362 30.98 -20.31 1.07
CA GLY A 362 31.10 -21.57 0.34
C GLY A 362 32.40 -21.65 -0.46
N ALA A 363 32.93 -22.86 -0.64
CA ALA A 363 34.23 -23.06 -1.29
C ALA A 363 34.14 -23.22 -2.82
N ASN A 364 32.95 -23.09 -3.40
CA ASN A 364 32.64 -23.51 -4.78
C ASN A 364 32.92 -25.00 -5.02
N VAL A 365 32.79 -25.81 -3.96
CA VAL A 365 32.92 -27.27 -3.95
C VAL A 365 31.83 -27.81 -3.04
N ASP A 366 31.01 -28.74 -3.56
CA ASP A 366 29.87 -29.28 -2.82
C ASP A 366 30.28 -29.80 -1.43
N GLY A 367 29.54 -29.35 -0.41
CA GLY A 367 29.75 -29.76 0.98
C GLY A 367 31.03 -29.20 1.59
N LYS A 368 31.56 -28.07 1.10
CA LYS A 368 32.73 -27.40 1.68
C LYS A 368 32.59 -25.89 1.76
N HIS A 369 33.20 -25.31 2.79
CA HIS A 369 33.32 -23.87 3.00
C HIS A 369 34.77 -23.46 3.26
N TYR A 370 35.11 -22.23 2.90
CA TYR A 370 36.31 -21.56 3.39
C TYR A 370 35.97 -20.74 4.62
N PHE A 371 36.76 -20.88 5.69
CA PHE A 371 36.72 -19.98 6.86
C PHE A 371 38.01 -19.17 6.96
N GLY A 372 37.94 -18.02 7.62
CA GLY A 372 39.06 -17.10 7.76
C GLY A 372 39.36 -16.30 6.49
N ILE A 373 38.38 -16.12 5.60
CA ILE A 373 38.54 -15.38 4.34
C ILE A 373 38.80 -13.90 4.66
N ASN A 374 39.79 -13.31 4.00
CA ASN A 374 40.10 -11.89 4.06
C ASN A 374 40.28 -11.29 2.66
N TRP A 375 39.61 -10.17 2.43
CA TRP A 375 39.81 -9.32 1.26
C TRP A 375 41.28 -8.90 1.12
N GLU A 376 41.70 -8.66 -0.12
CA GLU A 376 43.09 -8.37 -0.57
C GLU A 376 44.10 -9.50 -0.37
N ARG A 377 44.04 -10.22 0.77
CA ARG A 377 44.94 -11.34 1.05
C ARG A 377 44.57 -12.58 0.23
N ASP A 378 43.30 -12.99 0.30
CA ASP A 378 42.83 -14.24 -0.31
C ASP A 378 42.13 -14.00 -1.65
N LEU A 379 41.52 -12.83 -1.80
CA LEU A 379 40.82 -12.40 -3.01
C LEU A 379 40.69 -10.87 -3.06
N PRO A 380 40.73 -10.23 -4.25
CA PRO A 380 40.51 -8.79 -4.39
C PRO A 380 39.13 -8.37 -3.87
N LEU A 381 39.01 -7.15 -3.34
CA LEU A 381 37.69 -6.59 -3.02
C LEU A 381 36.90 -6.33 -4.33
N PRO A 382 35.67 -6.87 -4.47
CA PRO A 382 34.85 -6.66 -5.65
C PRO A 382 34.21 -5.25 -5.67
N GLN A 383 33.37 -4.99 -6.67
CA GLN A 383 32.49 -3.81 -6.64
C GLN A 383 31.65 -3.83 -5.37
N VAL A 384 31.56 -2.68 -4.71
CA VAL A 384 30.76 -2.50 -3.49
C VAL A 384 29.50 -1.71 -3.83
N ALA A 385 28.36 -2.17 -3.37
CA ALA A 385 27.06 -1.51 -3.56
C ALA A 385 26.16 -1.70 -2.33
N ASP A 386 25.13 -0.86 -2.18
CA ASP A 386 24.02 -1.13 -1.27
C ASP A 386 23.06 -2.10 -1.97
N ILE A 387 23.02 -3.35 -1.49
CA ILE A 387 22.18 -4.42 -2.06
C ILE A 387 21.43 -5.19 -0.99
N ARG A 388 21.37 -4.68 0.24
CA ARG A 388 20.66 -5.36 1.33
C ARG A 388 19.43 -4.59 1.78
N ASN A 389 18.50 -5.31 2.39
CA ASN A 389 17.47 -4.68 3.21
C ASN A 389 18.11 -4.12 4.49
N VAL A 390 17.58 -3.01 4.97
CA VAL A 390 17.89 -2.51 6.31
C VAL A 390 17.27 -3.42 7.37
N VAL A 391 17.83 -3.41 8.57
CA VAL A 391 17.29 -4.12 9.74
C VAL A 391 17.00 -3.13 10.86
N GLU A 392 16.08 -3.48 11.76
CA GLU A 392 15.77 -2.64 12.91
C GLU A 392 17.05 -2.38 13.74
N GLY A 393 17.29 -1.12 14.08
CA GLY A 393 18.49 -0.67 14.77
C GLY A 393 19.66 -0.23 13.86
N ASP A 394 19.56 -0.40 12.54
CA ASP A 394 20.52 0.19 11.60
C ASP A 394 20.60 1.72 11.78
N ALA A 395 21.75 2.31 11.47
CA ALA A 395 21.90 3.76 11.49
C ALA A 395 21.04 4.42 10.40
N SER A 396 20.36 5.50 10.74
CA SER A 396 19.57 6.26 9.76
C SER A 396 20.47 6.86 8.67
N PRO A 397 20.09 6.81 7.38
CA PRO A 397 20.93 7.32 6.29
C PRO A 397 21.11 8.84 6.30
N ASP A 398 20.24 9.57 7.00
CA ASP A 398 20.39 11.01 7.24
C ASP A 398 21.30 11.35 8.44
N GLY A 399 21.89 10.33 9.08
CA GLY A 399 22.80 10.47 10.22
C GLY A 399 22.11 10.78 11.55
N GLN A 400 20.77 10.78 11.62
CA GLN A 400 20.01 11.13 12.81
C GLN A 400 19.26 9.92 13.35
N GLY A 401 19.74 9.32 14.43
CA GLY A 401 19.08 8.19 15.09
C GLY A 401 19.28 6.84 14.39
N THR A 402 18.41 5.89 14.71
CA THR A 402 18.40 4.53 14.15
C THR A 402 17.07 4.24 13.45
N LEU A 403 17.04 3.19 12.65
CA LEU A 403 15.87 2.78 11.88
C LEU A 403 14.95 1.87 12.70
N LEU A 404 13.66 2.16 12.65
CA LEU A 404 12.57 1.30 13.10
C LEU A 404 11.82 0.79 11.87
N ILE A 405 11.26 -0.42 11.97
CA ILE A 405 10.48 -1.04 10.90
C ILE A 405 9.06 -1.27 11.41
N LYS A 406 8.06 -0.82 10.65
CA LYS A 406 6.63 -1.10 10.88
C LYS A 406 6.01 -1.64 9.60
N ARG A 407 4.78 -2.14 9.72
CA ARG A 407 3.99 -2.58 8.57
C ARG A 407 2.99 -1.50 8.14
N GLY A 408 2.86 -1.32 6.83
CA GLY A 408 2.02 -0.32 6.19
C GLY A 408 1.08 -0.92 5.14
N ILE A 409 -0.12 -0.35 5.03
CA ILE A 409 -1.02 -0.57 3.90
C ILE A 409 -0.91 0.64 2.98
N GLU A 410 -0.38 0.45 1.77
CA GLU A 410 -0.27 1.50 0.76
C GLU A 410 -1.67 1.95 0.32
N VAL A 411 -2.10 3.14 0.72
CA VAL A 411 -3.40 3.70 0.37
C VAL A 411 -3.34 4.75 -0.73
N GLY A 412 -2.15 5.25 -1.03
CA GLY A 412 -1.92 6.16 -2.14
C GLY A 412 -0.45 6.26 -2.54
N HIS A 413 -0.21 6.74 -3.76
CA HIS A 413 1.12 6.80 -4.36
C HIS A 413 1.19 8.00 -5.30
N ILE A 414 2.25 8.79 -5.19
CA ILE A 414 2.50 9.95 -6.06
C ILE A 414 3.84 9.81 -6.78
N PHE A 415 3.85 10.08 -8.09
CA PHE A 415 5.01 9.90 -8.97
C PHE A 415 5.29 11.14 -9.81
N GLN A 416 6.57 11.43 -10.02
CA GLN A 416 7.04 12.31 -11.08
C GLN A 416 7.42 11.47 -12.30
N LEU A 417 6.50 11.33 -13.25
CA LEU A 417 6.66 10.46 -14.44
C LEU A 417 7.70 10.97 -15.44
N GLY A 418 8.00 12.27 -15.41
CA GLY A 418 8.86 12.88 -16.41
C GLY A 418 8.19 12.86 -17.79
N THR A 419 8.95 12.52 -18.82
CA THR A 419 8.51 12.56 -20.22
C THR A 419 8.15 11.19 -20.81
N LYS A 420 8.10 10.12 -19.99
CA LYS A 420 7.93 8.73 -20.45
C LYS A 420 6.76 8.53 -21.41
N TYR A 421 5.57 8.99 -21.04
CA TYR A 421 4.35 8.82 -21.85
C TYR A 421 4.25 9.88 -22.95
N SER A 422 4.60 11.12 -22.64
CA SER A 422 4.50 12.23 -23.58
C SER A 422 5.49 12.11 -24.74
N GLU A 423 6.68 11.53 -24.55
CA GLU A 423 7.60 11.20 -25.65
C GLU A 423 7.05 10.08 -26.53
N ALA A 424 6.66 8.97 -25.92
CA ALA A 424 6.15 7.79 -26.64
C ALA A 424 4.90 8.13 -27.47
N MET A 425 3.99 8.92 -26.90
CA MET A 425 2.71 9.30 -27.52
C MET A 425 2.73 10.68 -28.20
N LYS A 426 3.91 11.33 -28.28
CA LYS A 426 4.12 12.63 -28.93
C LYS A 426 3.19 13.75 -28.39
N ALA A 427 2.95 13.76 -27.09
CA ALA A 427 2.21 14.83 -26.43
C ALA A 427 3.11 16.06 -26.23
N THR A 428 2.99 17.01 -27.16
CA THR A 428 3.79 18.24 -27.18
C THR A 428 2.92 19.49 -27.27
N VAL A 429 3.41 20.61 -26.75
CA VAL A 429 2.79 21.94 -26.93
C VAL A 429 3.76 22.90 -27.62
N GLN A 430 3.25 24.00 -28.17
CA GLN A 430 4.09 25.12 -28.56
C GLN A 430 4.65 25.79 -27.30
N GLY A 431 5.98 25.79 -27.15
CA GLY A 431 6.72 26.45 -26.09
C GLY A 431 6.85 27.96 -26.28
N GLU A 432 7.46 28.63 -25.30
CA GLU A 432 7.68 30.09 -25.31
C GLU A 432 8.55 30.56 -26.49
N ASP A 433 9.48 29.72 -26.93
CA ASP A 433 10.38 29.96 -28.05
C ASP A 433 9.74 29.62 -29.42
N GLY A 434 8.46 29.21 -29.42
CA GLY A 434 7.72 28.80 -30.60
C GLY A 434 8.01 27.39 -31.10
N ARG A 435 8.89 26.62 -30.42
CA ARG A 435 9.20 25.22 -30.75
C ARG A 435 8.26 24.26 -30.05
N ASN A 436 8.16 23.03 -30.57
CA ASN A 436 7.42 21.98 -29.88
C ASN A 436 8.20 21.54 -28.64
N GLN A 437 7.52 21.55 -27.51
CA GLN A 437 8.03 21.16 -26.21
C GLN A 437 7.26 19.93 -25.74
N VAL A 438 7.99 18.87 -25.40
CA VAL A 438 7.44 17.67 -24.77
C VAL A 438 7.00 17.99 -23.35
N LEU A 439 5.82 17.51 -22.96
CA LEU A 439 5.27 17.74 -21.64
C LEU A 439 5.96 16.85 -20.59
N THR A 440 6.31 17.40 -19.43
CA THR A 440 6.65 16.57 -18.27
C THR A 440 5.40 16.31 -17.44
N MET A 441 5.26 15.10 -16.91
CA MET A 441 4.04 14.59 -16.29
C MET A 441 4.23 14.17 -14.84
N GLY A 442 3.18 14.31 -14.04
CA GLY A 442 3.04 13.65 -12.74
C GLY A 442 1.81 12.76 -12.72
N CYS A 443 1.80 11.70 -11.90
CA CYS A 443 0.59 10.92 -11.63
C CYS A 443 0.42 10.60 -10.14
N TYR A 444 -0.84 10.51 -9.71
CA TYR A 444 -1.19 10.51 -8.29
C TYR A 444 -2.40 9.57 -8.05
N GLY A 445 -2.18 8.42 -7.41
CA GLY A 445 -3.17 7.38 -7.14
C GLY A 445 -3.62 7.29 -5.67
N ILE A 446 -4.91 7.07 -5.40
CA ILE A 446 -5.45 6.67 -4.08
C ILE A 446 -6.37 5.48 -4.31
N GLY A 447 -6.11 4.38 -3.60
CA GLY A 447 -6.98 3.20 -3.60
C GLY A 447 -8.22 3.46 -2.75
N VAL A 448 -9.25 4.12 -3.29
CA VAL A 448 -10.44 4.56 -2.54
C VAL A 448 -11.15 3.38 -1.84
N THR A 449 -11.24 2.23 -2.50
CA THR A 449 -11.77 1.01 -1.88
C THR A 449 -10.86 0.46 -0.79
N ARG A 450 -9.53 0.46 -1.01
CA ARG A 450 -8.52 -0.01 -0.06
C ARG A 450 -8.50 0.85 1.21
N VAL A 451 -8.69 2.17 1.09
CA VAL A 451 -8.81 3.09 2.23
C VAL A 451 -9.92 2.67 3.21
N VAL A 452 -11.06 2.20 2.71
CA VAL A 452 -12.16 1.74 3.57
C VAL A 452 -11.74 0.55 4.42
N ALA A 453 -11.01 -0.40 3.85
CA ALA A 453 -10.50 -1.55 4.59
C ALA A 453 -9.36 -1.17 5.55
N ALA A 454 -8.43 -0.31 5.12
CA ALA A 454 -7.34 0.18 5.95
C ALA A 454 -7.84 0.91 7.21
N ALA A 455 -8.93 1.68 7.08
CA ALA A 455 -9.59 2.31 8.22
C ALA A 455 -10.12 1.28 9.25
N ILE A 456 -10.61 0.12 8.80
CA ILE A 456 -11.10 -0.95 9.68
C ILE A 456 -9.92 -1.70 10.31
N GLU A 457 -8.84 -1.96 9.57
CA GLU A 457 -7.63 -2.58 10.11
C GLU A 457 -7.11 -1.80 11.33
N GLN A 458 -7.09 -0.47 11.26
CA GLN A 458 -6.70 0.38 12.40
C GLN A 458 -7.77 0.50 13.49
N ASN A 459 -9.05 0.44 13.13
CA ASN A 459 -10.12 0.83 14.04
C ASN A 459 -11.21 -0.25 14.16
N HIS A 460 -10.95 -1.25 14.99
CA HIS A 460 -11.90 -2.29 15.34
C HIS A 460 -11.73 -2.77 16.78
N ASP A 461 -12.72 -3.51 17.28
CA ASP A 461 -12.62 -4.31 18.50
C ASP A 461 -13.36 -5.66 18.30
N GLU A 462 -13.46 -6.46 19.35
CA GLU A 462 -14.16 -7.76 19.32
C GLU A 462 -15.63 -7.69 18.90
N ARG A 463 -16.28 -6.52 19.08
CA ARG A 463 -17.70 -6.30 18.76
C ARG A 463 -17.91 -5.81 17.34
N GLY A 464 -16.89 -5.24 16.70
CA GLY A 464 -16.91 -4.88 15.29
C GLY A 464 -16.15 -3.61 14.96
N ILE A 465 -16.67 -2.85 14.00
CA ILE A 465 -15.96 -1.70 13.43
C ILE A 465 -16.07 -0.47 14.36
N ILE A 466 -15.02 0.36 14.42
CA ILE A 466 -15.01 1.65 15.12
C ILE A 466 -14.65 2.74 14.10
N TRP A 467 -15.63 3.36 13.46
CA TRP A 467 -15.32 4.36 12.44
C TRP A 467 -14.74 5.66 13.02
N PRO A 468 -13.77 6.28 12.33
CA PRO A 468 -13.60 7.73 12.39
C PRO A 468 -14.89 8.44 11.98
N ASP A 469 -15.26 9.51 12.68
CA ASP A 469 -16.57 10.16 12.54
C ASP A 469 -16.87 10.60 11.10
N ALA A 470 -15.84 11.05 10.37
CA ALA A 470 -15.95 11.54 9.01
C ALA A 470 -16.45 10.50 7.99
N ILE A 471 -16.17 9.21 8.25
CA ILE A 471 -16.47 8.13 7.29
C ILE A 471 -17.51 7.12 7.80
N ALA A 472 -18.02 7.29 9.03
CA ALA A 472 -19.05 6.41 9.58
C ALA A 472 -20.31 6.35 8.69
N PRO A 473 -20.92 5.17 8.46
CA PRO A 473 -22.08 5.02 7.57
C PRO A 473 -23.30 5.78 8.08
N PHE A 474 -23.45 5.86 9.39
CA PHE A 474 -24.43 6.67 10.12
C PHE A 474 -23.71 7.32 11.31
N GLN A 475 -24.20 8.46 11.76
CA GLN A 475 -23.68 9.15 12.94
C GLN A 475 -24.41 8.68 14.20
N VAL A 476 -25.74 8.52 14.13
CA VAL A 476 -26.58 8.15 15.28
C VAL A 476 -27.45 6.94 14.98
N ALA A 477 -27.47 5.96 15.88
CA ALA A 477 -28.41 4.85 15.92
C ALA A 477 -29.47 5.08 17.00
N ILE A 478 -30.75 5.01 16.63
CA ILE A 478 -31.88 5.05 17.54
C ILE A 478 -32.41 3.63 17.73
N LEU A 479 -32.40 3.17 18.98
CA LEU A 479 -32.70 1.79 19.37
C LEU A 479 -33.92 1.75 20.31
N PRO A 480 -35.15 1.79 19.76
CA PRO A 480 -36.37 1.82 20.54
C PRO A 480 -36.80 0.41 21.00
N MET A 481 -36.67 0.13 22.30
CA MET A 481 -37.03 -1.15 22.89
C MET A 481 -38.54 -1.39 22.86
N ASN A 482 -38.97 -2.50 22.25
CA ASN A 482 -40.37 -2.90 22.18
C ASN A 482 -41.30 -1.80 21.61
N MET A 483 -40.83 -1.00 20.63
CA MET A 483 -41.60 0.12 20.07
C MET A 483 -42.99 -0.27 19.54
N HIS A 484 -43.17 -1.52 19.11
CA HIS A 484 -44.44 -2.05 18.62
C HIS A 484 -45.46 -2.34 19.74
N LYS A 485 -45.06 -2.24 21.01
CA LYS A 485 -45.94 -2.41 22.18
C LYS A 485 -46.10 -1.12 22.99
N SER A 486 -45.14 -0.21 22.93
CA SER A 486 -45.18 1.06 23.67
C SER A 486 -45.34 2.26 22.74
N PHE A 487 -46.50 2.90 22.84
CA PHE A 487 -46.79 4.15 22.12
C PHE A 487 -45.83 5.28 22.54
N ARG A 488 -45.45 5.35 23.82
CA ARG A 488 -44.50 6.35 24.34
C ARG A 488 -43.13 6.21 23.69
N VAL A 489 -42.60 4.98 23.63
CA VAL A 489 -41.31 4.69 23.00
C VAL A 489 -41.37 4.97 21.50
N GLN A 490 -42.43 4.54 20.82
CA GLN A 490 -42.59 4.78 19.38
C GLN A 490 -42.64 6.28 19.06
N ALA A 491 -43.47 7.04 19.76
CA ALA A 491 -43.64 8.48 19.52
C ALA A 491 -42.32 9.23 19.69
N LEU A 492 -41.58 8.98 20.78
CA LEU A 492 -40.30 9.64 21.03
C LEU A 492 -39.22 9.24 20.02
N ALA A 493 -39.15 7.96 19.64
CA ALA A 493 -38.18 7.50 18.65
C ALA A 493 -38.39 8.15 17.27
N GLU A 494 -39.66 8.31 16.87
CA GLU A 494 -40.04 8.99 15.63
C GLU A 494 -39.76 10.49 15.67
N GLU A 495 -40.05 11.13 16.81
CA GLU A 495 -39.73 12.54 17.03
C GLU A 495 -38.22 12.78 16.92
N LEU A 496 -37.41 12.04 17.68
CA LEU A 496 -35.95 12.16 17.65
C LEU A 496 -35.37 11.86 16.26
N TYR A 497 -35.90 10.85 15.58
CA TYR A 497 -35.50 10.52 14.21
C TYR A 497 -35.70 11.72 13.26
N ASN A 498 -36.86 12.36 13.31
CA ASN A 498 -37.17 13.49 12.44
C ASN A 498 -36.36 14.74 12.83
N THR A 499 -36.22 15.02 14.13
CA THR A 499 -35.48 16.18 14.64
C THR A 499 -33.99 16.09 14.34
N LEU A 500 -33.34 14.93 14.56
CA LEU A 500 -31.92 14.79 14.22
C LEU A 500 -31.69 14.89 12.70
N ARG A 501 -32.59 14.32 11.89
CA ARG A 501 -32.51 14.45 10.43
C ARG A 501 -32.69 15.89 9.93
N SER A 502 -33.54 16.70 10.56
CA SER A 502 -33.70 18.11 10.18
C SER A 502 -32.43 18.93 10.46
N HIS A 503 -31.57 18.46 11.38
CA HIS A 503 -30.23 19.02 11.61
C HIS A 503 -29.15 18.48 10.66
N GLY A 504 -29.52 17.66 9.66
CA GLY A 504 -28.58 17.08 8.71
C GLY A 504 -27.80 15.88 9.24
N ILE A 505 -28.20 15.30 10.37
CA ILE A 505 -27.52 14.13 10.95
C ILE A 505 -27.93 12.86 10.18
N ASP A 506 -26.94 12.03 9.85
CA ASP A 506 -27.15 10.70 9.29
C ASP A 506 -27.64 9.74 10.39
N VAL A 507 -28.95 9.53 10.47
CA VAL A 507 -29.57 8.68 11.51
C VAL A 507 -30.02 7.33 10.95
N ILE A 508 -29.75 6.24 11.67
CA ILE A 508 -30.41 4.94 11.49
C ILE A 508 -31.37 4.68 12.65
N LEU A 509 -32.63 4.38 12.35
CA LEU A 509 -33.64 3.96 13.31
C LEU A 509 -33.85 2.46 13.19
N ASP A 510 -33.60 1.72 14.26
CA ASP A 510 -33.87 0.28 14.29
C ASP A 510 -35.33 0.01 14.68
N ASP A 511 -36.19 0.03 13.66
CA ASP A 511 -37.63 -0.18 13.76
C ASP A 511 -38.05 -1.65 13.56
N ARG A 512 -37.09 -2.58 13.62
CA ARG A 512 -37.37 -4.01 13.47
C ARG A 512 -38.10 -4.55 14.68
N LYS A 513 -38.94 -5.57 14.47
CA LYS A 513 -39.52 -6.38 15.54
C LYS A 513 -38.53 -7.45 16.02
N GLU A 514 -37.38 -7.00 16.51
CA GLU A 514 -36.26 -7.85 16.90
C GLU A 514 -35.93 -7.67 18.40
N ARG A 515 -35.17 -8.61 18.98
CA ARG A 515 -34.73 -8.54 20.37
C ARG A 515 -33.66 -7.45 20.55
N PRO A 516 -33.69 -6.67 21.65
CA PRO A 516 -32.72 -5.60 21.89
C PRO A 516 -31.26 -6.03 21.75
N GLY A 517 -30.91 -7.23 22.25
CA GLY A 517 -29.53 -7.73 22.14
C GLY A 517 -29.04 -7.92 20.71
N VAL A 518 -29.92 -8.27 19.77
CA VAL A 518 -29.56 -8.38 18.33
C VAL A 518 -29.44 -6.99 17.72
N MET A 519 -30.36 -6.07 18.05
CA MET A 519 -30.29 -4.67 17.61
C MET A 519 -28.97 -4.02 18.04
N PHE A 520 -28.56 -4.23 19.29
CA PHE A 520 -27.31 -3.70 19.83
C PHE A 520 -26.09 -4.30 19.12
N ALA A 521 -26.05 -5.63 18.98
CA ALA A 521 -24.96 -6.31 18.29
C ALA A 521 -24.81 -5.85 16.83
N ASP A 522 -25.92 -5.66 16.11
CA ASP A 522 -25.89 -5.17 14.73
C ASP A 522 -25.34 -3.74 14.64
N MET A 523 -25.80 -2.82 15.49
CA MET A 523 -25.35 -1.42 15.48
C MET A 523 -23.88 -1.28 15.90
N GLU A 524 -23.43 -2.10 16.85
CA GLU A 524 -22.02 -2.18 17.26
C GLU A 524 -21.14 -2.76 16.15
N LEU A 525 -21.64 -3.78 15.44
CA LEU A 525 -20.92 -4.45 14.36
C LEU A 525 -20.70 -3.53 13.16
N ILE A 526 -21.73 -2.79 12.72
CA ILE A 526 -21.60 -1.81 11.64
C ILE A 526 -20.90 -0.51 12.08
N GLY A 527 -20.68 -0.33 13.39
CA GLY A 527 -19.84 0.71 13.96
C GLY A 527 -20.46 2.10 14.06
N VAL A 528 -21.77 2.22 14.30
CA VAL A 528 -22.40 3.55 14.44
C VAL A 528 -21.84 4.27 15.68
N PRO A 529 -21.23 5.48 15.56
CA PRO A 529 -20.50 6.12 16.65
C PRO A 529 -21.34 6.44 17.88
N HIS A 530 -22.58 6.90 17.68
CA HIS A 530 -23.48 7.29 18.76
C HIS A 530 -24.72 6.42 18.74
N SER A 531 -25.09 5.84 19.88
CA SER A 531 -26.31 5.05 20.04
C SER A 531 -27.17 5.62 21.15
N ILE A 532 -28.48 5.74 20.90
CA ILE A 532 -29.48 6.11 21.90
C ILE A 532 -30.50 4.98 22.06
N VAL A 533 -30.69 4.52 23.29
CA VAL A 533 -31.59 3.43 23.64
C VAL A 533 -32.80 3.99 24.39
N ILE A 534 -33.99 3.75 23.83
CA ILE A 534 -35.25 4.28 24.35
C ILE A 534 -36.06 3.11 24.90
N GLY A 535 -36.41 3.14 26.19
CA GLY A 535 -37.21 2.09 26.82
C GLY A 535 -38.07 2.62 27.94
N ASP A 536 -39.24 2.01 28.16
CA ASP A 536 -40.27 2.51 29.08
C ASP A 536 -39.74 2.81 30.48
N ARG A 537 -38.90 1.92 31.04
CA ARG A 537 -38.34 2.09 32.39
C ARG A 537 -37.54 3.39 32.55
N ASN A 538 -36.78 3.78 31.53
CA ASN A 538 -35.98 5.00 31.60
C ASN A 538 -36.85 6.24 31.34
N LEU A 539 -37.90 6.10 30.51
CA LEU A 539 -38.85 7.17 30.25
C LEU A 539 -39.71 7.54 31.47
N ASP A 540 -39.85 6.67 32.46
CA ASP A 540 -40.49 7.01 33.74
C ASP A 540 -39.69 8.06 34.54
N ASN A 541 -38.38 8.19 34.27
CA ASN A 541 -37.49 9.21 34.84
C ASN A 541 -37.15 10.33 33.85
N GLU A 542 -37.84 10.39 32.70
CA GLU A 542 -37.53 11.30 31.58
C GLU A 542 -36.10 11.15 31.06
N GLU A 543 -35.59 9.92 30.99
CA GLU A 543 -34.20 9.61 30.62
C GLU A 543 -34.10 8.69 29.38
N ILE A 544 -33.01 8.87 28.63
CA ILE A 544 -32.57 8.04 27.52
C ILE A 544 -31.14 7.57 27.80
N GLU A 545 -30.85 6.30 27.51
CA GLU A 545 -29.48 5.79 27.62
C GLU A 545 -28.71 6.16 26.34
N TYR A 546 -27.64 6.92 26.48
CA TYR A 546 -26.66 7.21 25.45
C TYR A 546 -25.44 6.31 25.60
N LYS A 547 -24.88 5.88 24.47
CA LYS A 547 -23.61 5.16 24.40
C LYS A 547 -22.76 5.65 23.22
N ASN A 548 -21.48 5.89 23.48
CA ASN A 548 -20.48 6.11 22.43
C ASN A 548 -19.80 4.77 22.07
N ARG A 549 -19.68 4.45 20.78
CA ARG A 549 -19.11 3.19 20.28
C ARG A 549 -17.62 3.01 20.59
N ARG A 550 -16.86 4.11 20.61
CA ARG A 550 -15.41 4.12 20.83
C ARG A 550 -15.06 3.96 22.31
N VAL A 551 -15.72 4.70 23.19
CA VAL A 551 -15.45 4.67 24.64
C VAL A 551 -16.22 3.54 25.34
N GLY A 552 -17.41 3.20 24.85
CA GLY A 552 -18.24 2.12 25.39
C GLY A 552 -19.03 2.47 26.65
N GLU A 553 -18.80 3.64 27.25
CA GLU A 553 -19.49 4.12 28.45
C GLU A 553 -20.96 4.46 28.17
N LYS A 554 -21.81 4.13 29.14
CA LYS A 554 -23.24 4.43 29.13
C LYS A 554 -23.53 5.64 29.99
N GLN A 555 -24.36 6.54 29.49
CA GLN A 555 -24.78 7.74 30.20
C GLN A 555 -26.30 7.86 30.12
N MET A 556 -26.95 8.23 31.23
CA MET A 556 -28.36 8.59 31.23
C MET A 556 -28.47 10.09 30.97
N ILE A 557 -29.19 10.46 29.92
CA ILE A 557 -29.39 11.85 29.51
C ILE A 557 -30.88 12.17 29.57
N LYS A 558 -31.25 13.37 30.00
CA LYS A 558 -32.65 13.79 30.00
C LYS A 558 -33.19 13.86 28.57
N THR A 559 -34.43 13.41 28.37
CA THR A 559 -35.08 13.37 27.05
C THR A 559 -35.06 14.72 26.34
N GLY A 560 -35.24 15.82 27.08
CA GLY A 560 -35.21 17.18 26.54
C GLY A 560 -33.81 17.69 26.14
N GLU A 561 -32.74 17.05 26.62
CA GLU A 561 -31.36 17.50 26.40
C GLU A 561 -30.61 16.66 25.35
N ILE A 562 -31.16 15.50 24.96
CA ILE A 562 -30.45 14.51 24.13
C ILE A 562 -30.03 15.06 22.76
N VAL A 563 -30.85 15.93 22.15
CA VAL A 563 -30.56 16.49 20.83
C VAL A 563 -29.37 17.43 20.91
N ASP A 564 -29.39 18.38 21.85
CA ASP A 564 -28.30 19.34 22.06
C ASP A 564 -27.02 18.62 22.48
N PHE A 565 -27.14 17.61 23.34
CA PHE A 565 -26.03 16.76 23.73
C PHE A 565 -25.37 16.10 22.50
N LEU A 566 -26.16 15.44 21.63
CA LEU A 566 -25.64 14.81 20.41
C LEU A 566 -25.02 15.83 19.45
N LEU A 567 -25.63 17.00 19.29
CA LEU A 567 -25.09 18.08 18.46
C LEU A 567 -23.73 18.59 18.98
N GLY A 568 -23.53 18.59 20.30
CA GLY A 568 -22.24 18.93 20.91
C GLY A 568 -21.17 17.83 20.77
N GLN A 569 -21.56 16.56 20.63
CA GLN A 569 -20.63 15.43 20.47
C GLN A 569 -20.20 15.21 19.01
N ILE A 570 -21.10 15.43 18.06
CA ILE A 570 -20.84 15.20 16.64
C ILE A 570 -20.03 16.36 16.07
N LYS A 571 -18.73 16.14 15.84
CA LYS A 571 -17.88 17.11 15.15
C LYS A 571 -18.29 17.18 13.68
N ARG A 572 -18.50 18.41 13.18
CA ARG A 572 -18.81 18.68 11.77
C ARG A 572 -17.57 18.98 10.98
#